data_AF-A0A834YK41-F1
#
_entry.id   AF-A0A834YK41-F1
#
_cell.length_a   1.000
_cell.length_b   1.000
_cell.length_c   1.000
_cell.angle_alpha   90.00
_cell.angle_beta   90.00
_cell.angle_gamma   90.00
#
_symmetry.space_group_name_H-M   'P 1'
#
loop_
_entity.id
_entity.type
_entity.pdbx_description
1 polymer ?
#
loop_
_entity_poly.entity_id
_entity_poly.type
_entity_poly.pdbx_seq_one_letter_code
_entity_poly.pdbx_strand_id
1 'polypeptide(L)'
;MSILTPIVASLSKIWDCGATLAVYICELRENLDSLKSEMRKLKGERDEMKRKVNEAQVSEMKPRERVETWLQMVEEMEPEVELVIEKASQEISKMCLGGCCPLNCCSSYKIGKTVAEKLTVVTKFRTDGNFIEVADPLTLAKVKEMPSRPTVGMDLMIENVWKCIIEEDEVGIIGVYGMRGIGKTALLKKINNEFLHRGTHDFDVVIWVEVTKESNLMRVQKTIGDRLGLKLPEDEDQRAIFIFNVLSKKRFVVLLDDIWDPIDFERIGIPHPDNRNKSKVIFTTPSQAVSLQMEAQKNFKAECLGWNEAWDLFKKIVGNEAFNSHHQIPELAARVALECEGLPLALITIGRAMASKKAPHEWNDALKLLRISTSKEYEPISVGPWGGRGGTHWSHSARGGITQITITHAAGIDSIVFKTHDKGEMKIGGGGPRTDKIDFDWPHEYLTAVSGSYGTIYSNGKGPIVVTSLRFITNKSEYGPFGSEVGTSFSLPAMKGCVIVGFHGRSALYIDAIGVYVKPLNCLSIEEGPGVGIEEKLQCIESMTE
;
A
#
# COMPACT_ATOMS: atom_id res chain seq x y z
N MET A 1 -99.73 -7.77 -18.30
CA MET A 1 -98.62 -6.79 -18.40
C MET A 1 -97.63 -6.84 -17.22
N SER A 2 -97.60 -7.88 -16.36
CA SER A 2 -96.75 -7.88 -15.14
C SER A 2 -95.66 -8.97 -15.07
N ILE A 3 -95.32 -9.64 -16.17
CA ILE A 3 -94.25 -10.67 -16.20
C ILE A 3 -93.02 -10.21 -17.02
N LEU A 4 -93.16 -9.17 -17.85
CA LEU A 4 -92.10 -8.69 -18.75
C LEU A 4 -91.11 -7.73 -18.07
N THR A 5 -91.52 -6.98 -17.05
CA THR A 5 -90.69 -5.95 -16.39
C THR A 5 -89.46 -6.50 -15.63
N PRO A 6 -89.55 -7.61 -14.87
CA PRO A 6 -88.37 -8.20 -14.23
C PRO A 6 -87.39 -8.80 -15.24
N ILE A 7 -87.91 -9.41 -16.31
CA ILE A 7 -87.11 -10.06 -17.36
C ILE A 7 -86.36 -9.01 -18.17
N VAL A 8 -86.99 -7.88 -18.53
CA VAL A 8 -86.34 -6.78 -19.25
C VAL A 8 -85.27 -6.10 -18.37
N ALA A 9 -85.50 -5.93 -17.07
CA ALA A 9 -84.49 -5.38 -16.15
C ALA A 9 -83.31 -6.34 -15.92
N SER A 10 -83.54 -7.64 -15.85
CA SER A 10 -82.48 -8.66 -15.80
C SER A 10 -81.70 -8.73 -17.12
N LEU A 11 -82.39 -8.64 -18.27
CA LEU A 11 -81.76 -8.60 -19.59
C LEU A 11 -80.96 -7.31 -19.80
N SER A 12 -81.40 -6.16 -19.29
CA SER A 12 -80.62 -4.92 -19.36
C SER A 12 -79.37 -4.98 -18.47
N LYS A 13 -79.44 -5.57 -17.28
CA LYS A 13 -78.25 -5.79 -16.43
C LYS A 13 -77.28 -6.81 -17.03
N ILE A 14 -77.78 -7.87 -17.67
CA ILE A 14 -76.95 -8.85 -18.39
C ILE A 14 -76.33 -8.20 -19.63
N TRP A 15 -77.06 -7.32 -20.32
CA TRP A 15 -76.57 -6.53 -21.45
C TRP A 15 -75.50 -5.52 -21.01
N ASP A 16 -75.68 -4.81 -19.90
CA ASP A 16 -74.67 -3.90 -19.35
C ASP A 16 -73.41 -4.66 -18.90
N CYS A 17 -73.57 -5.81 -18.20
CA CYS A 17 -72.43 -6.66 -17.86
C CYS A 17 -71.72 -7.24 -19.10
N GLY A 18 -72.48 -7.66 -20.12
CA GLY A 18 -71.97 -8.20 -21.38
C GLY A 18 -71.29 -7.15 -22.26
N ALA A 19 -71.81 -5.92 -22.28
CA ALA A 19 -71.24 -4.79 -22.99
C ALA A 19 -69.88 -4.41 -22.41
N THR A 20 -69.73 -4.42 -21.07
CA THR A 20 -68.45 -4.12 -20.42
C THR A 20 -67.40 -5.20 -20.70
N LEU A 21 -67.81 -6.47 -20.81
CA LEU A 21 -66.95 -7.59 -21.22
C LEU A 21 -66.50 -7.49 -22.68
N ALA A 22 -67.41 -7.07 -23.58
CA ALA A 22 -67.14 -6.96 -25.01
C ALA A 22 -66.14 -5.84 -25.34
N VAL A 23 -66.20 -4.71 -24.62
CA VAL A 23 -65.29 -3.56 -24.82
C VAL A 23 -63.82 -3.98 -24.70
N TYR A 24 -63.43 -4.65 -23.61
CA TYR A 24 -62.03 -5.08 -23.43
C TYR A 24 -61.54 -6.08 -24.48
N ILE A 25 -62.44 -6.88 -25.06
CA ILE A 25 -62.11 -7.87 -26.09
C ILE A 25 -61.98 -7.19 -27.45
N CYS A 26 -62.98 -6.40 -27.85
CA CYS A 26 -63.03 -5.73 -29.15
C CYS A 26 -61.96 -4.64 -29.28
N GLU A 27 -61.67 -3.91 -28.20
CA GLU A 27 -60.64 -2.86 -28.18
C GLU A 27 -59.24 -3.41 -27.86
N LEU A 28 -59.08 -4.72 -27.61
CA LEU A 28 -57.80 -5.32 -27.22
C LEU A 28 -56.67 -4.95 -28.19
N ARG A 29 -56.94 -4.97 -29.50
CA ARG A 29 -55.93 -4.62 -30.52
C ARG A 29 -55.51 -3.15 -30.44
N GLU A 30 -56.48 -2.24 -30.40
CA GLU A 30 -56.23 -0.80 -30.34
C GLU A 30 -55.54 -0.39 -29.04
N ASN A 31 -55.98 -0.97 -27.91
CA ASN A 31 -55.38 -0.76 -26.61
C ASN A 31 -53.96 -1.34 -26.54
N LEU A 32 -53.71 -2.49 -27.18
CA LEU A 32 -52.36 -3.06 -27.26
C LEU A 32 -51.41 -2.19 -28.09
N ASP A 33 -51.87 -1.70 -29.24
CA ASP A 33 -51.06 -0.80 -30.09
C ASP A 33 -50.77 0.53 -29.36
N SER A 34 -51.76 1.05 -28.62
CA SER A 34 -51.60 2.21 -27.74
C SER A 34 -50.59 1.93 -26.62
N LEU A 35 -50.67 0.78 -25.95
CA LEU A 35 -49.72 0.37 -24.90
C LEU A 35 -48.29 0.26 -25.44
N LYS A 36 -48.11 -0.36 -26.61
CA LYS A 36 -46.79 -0.44 -27.28
C LYS A 36 -46.23 0.94 -27.58
N SER A 37 -47.06 1.84 -28.10
CA SER A 37 -46.68 3.21 -28.42
C SER A 37 -46.29 4.01 -27.17
N GLU A 38 -47.13 3.99 -26.14
CA GLU A 38 -46.88 4.72 -24.89
C GLU A 38 -45.68 4.18 -24.13
N MET A 39 -45.49 2.86 -24.12
CA MET A 39 -44.31 2.23 -23.53
C MET A 39 -43.03 2.65 -24.26
N ARG A 40 -43.05 2.70 -25.61
CA ARG A 40 -41.89 3.18 -26.39
C ARG A 40 -41.54 4.64 -26.06
N LYS A 41 -42.54 5.50 -25.90
CA LYS A 41 -42.33 6.90 -25.50
C LYS A 41 -41.74 6.99 -24.09
N LEU A 42 -42.29 6.23 -23.14
CA LEU A 42 -41.80 6.19 -21.76
C LEU A 42 -40.34 5.72 -21.67
N LYS A 43 -39.93 4.70 -22.46
CA LYS A 43 -38.51 4.29 -22.57
C LYS A 43 -37.61 5.43 -23.04
N GLY A 44 -38.04 6.18 -24.06
CA GLY A 44 -37.31 7.35 -24.55
C GLY A 44 -37.16 8.45 -23.48
N GLU A 45 -38.23 8.74 -22.74
CA GLU A 45 -38.18 9.70 -21.61
C GLU A 45 -37.26 9.21 -20.48
N ARG A 46 -37.27 7.90 -20.19
CA ARG A 46 -36.38 7.25 -19.21
C ARG A 46 -34.91 7.39 -19.61
N ASP A 47 -34.58 7.09 -20.86
CA ASP A 47 -33.21 7.18 -21.38
C ASP A 47 -32.69 8.62 -21.35
N GLU A 48 -33.53 9.58 -21.73
CA GLU A 48 -33.22 11.00 -21.66
C GLU A 48 -33.03 11.48 -20.21
N MET A 49 -33.89 11.02 -19.28
CA MET A 49 -33.76 11.35 -17.87
C MET A 49 -32.48 10.76 -17.24
N LYS A 50 -32.12 9.52 -17.61
CA LYS A 50 -30.82 8.93 -17.23
C LYS A 50 -29.65 9.79 -17.70
N ARG A 51 -29.68 10.25 -18.94
CA ARG A 51 -28.66 11.16 -19.49
C ARG A 51 -28.55 12.43 -18.65
N LYS A 52 -29.68 13.09 -18.36
CA LYS A 52 -29.72 14.29 -17.52
C LYS A 52 -29.22 14.05 -16.09
N VAL A 53 -29.57 12.92 -15.49
CA VAL A 53 -29.07 12.51 -14.16
C VAL A 53 -27.55 12.33 -14.18
N ASN A 54 -27.01 11.65 -15.19
CA ASN A 54 -25.57 11.46 -15.34
C ASN A 54 -24.86 12.82 -15.53
N GLU A 55 -25.41 13.72 -16.33
CA GLU A 55 -24.88 15.08 -16.53
C GLU A 55 -24.93 15.93 -15.26
N ALA A 56 -26.02 15.83 -14.49
CA ALA A 56 -26.18 16.50 -13.21
C ALA A 56 -25.15 16.01 -12.19
N GLN A 57 -24.90 14.69 -12.13
CA GLN A 57 -23.87 14.11 -11.26
C GLN A 57 -22.46 14.59 -11.63
N VAL A 58 -22.15 14.68 -12.93
CA VAL A 58 -20.89 15.26 -13.42
C VAL A 58 -20.76 16.74 -13.07
N SER A 59 -21.90 17.43 -12.92
CA SER A 59 -21.99 18.84 -12.52
C SER A 59 -22.17 19.03 -11.01
N GLU A 60 -21.86 18.00 -10.22
CA GLU A 60 -21.91 18.03 -8.75
C GLU A 60 -23.30 18.39 -8.22
N MET A 61 -24.32 17.80 -8.82
CA MET A 61 -25.69 17.89 -8.36
C MET A 61 -26.18 16.50 -7.92
N LYS A 62 -26.89 16.46 -6.81
CA LYS A 62 -27.57 15.27 -6.31
C LYS A 62 -28.85 15.06 -7.10
N PRO A 63 -29.03 13.94 -7.81
CA PRO A 63 -30.33 13.61 -8.38
C PRO A 63 -31.41 13.63 -7.29
N ARG A 64 -32.58 14.19 -7.60
CA ARG A 64 -33.70 14.22 -6.66
C ARG A 64 -34.23 12.81 -6.44
N GLU A 65 -34.57 12.48 -5.20
CA GLU A 65 -35.08 11.15 -4.82
C GLU A 65 -36.30 10.74 -5.66
N ARG A 66 -37.17 11.70 -6.01
CA ARG A 66 -38.33 11.45 -6.88
C ARG A 66 -37.94 11.01 -8.30
N VAL A 67 -36.87 11.57 -8.85
CA VAL A 67 -36.35 11.22 -10.18
C VAL A 67 -35.76 9.82 -10.15
N GLU A 68 -34.96 9.50 -9.12
CA GLU A 68 -34.39 8.17 -8.94
C GLU A 68 -35.46 7.10 -8.74
N THR A 69 -36.46 7.39 -7.91
CA THR A 69 -37.61 6.51 -7.67
C THR A 69 -38.40 6.27 -8.95
N TRP A 70 -38.63 7.32 -9.74
CA TRP A 70 -39.34 7.21 -11.00
C TRP A 70 -38.55 6.35 -12.01
N LEU A 71 -37.25 6.58 -12.15
CA LEU A 71 -36.38 5.77 -13.02
C LEU A 71 -36.43 4.29 -12.65
N GLN A 72 -36.30 3.98 -11.36
CA GLN A 72 -36.37 2.61 -10.86
C GLN A 72 -37.73 1.96 -11.15
N MET A 73 -38.83 2.66 -10.88
CA MET A 73 -40.17 2.13 -11.14
C MET A 73 -40.41 1.86 -12.63
N VAL A 74 -39.89 2.70 -13.53
CA VAL A 74 -39.99 2.47 -14.98
C VAL A 74 -39.17 1.25 -15.41
N GLU A 75 -37.97 1.08 -14.85
CA GLU A 75 -37.11 -0.10 -15.13
C GLU A 75 -37.73 -1.41 -14.65
N GLU A 76 -38.36 -1.42 -13.47
CA GLU A 76 -39.05 -2.60 -12.93
C GLU A 76 -40.33 -2.92 -13.73
N MET A 77 -41.03 -1.89 -14.22
CA MET A 77 -42.26 -2.05 -15.00
C MET A 77 -42.03 -2.55 -16.43
N GLU A 78 -40.90 -2.18 -17.03
CA GLU A 78 -40.54 -2.50 -18.41
C GLU A 78 -40.70 -3.98 -18.76
N PRO A 79 -40.08 -4.94 -18.03
CA PRO A 79 -40.24 -6.37 -18.32
C PRO A 79 -41.69 -6.86 -18.11
N GLU A 80 -42.43 -6.30 -17.14
CA GLU A 80 -43.82 -6.71 -16.91
C GLU A 80 -44.73 -6.35 -18.10
N VAL A 81 -44.54 -5.15 -18.66
CA VAL A 81 -45.33 -4.67 -19.80
C VAL A 81 -44.97 -5.45 -21.05
N GLU A 82 -43.70 -5.80 -21.26
CA GLU A 82 -43.27 -6.63 -22.38
C GLU A 82 -43.92 -8.02 -22.36
N LEU A 83 -43.99 -8.66 -21.19
CA LEU A 83 -44.68 -9.94 -21.02
C LEU A 83 -46.19 -9.84 -21.32
N VAL A 84 -46.84 -8.74 -20.92
CA VAL A 84 -48.26 -8.50 -21.23
C VAL A 84 -48.45 -8.30 -22.73
N ILE A 85 -47.56 -7.54 -23.38
CA ILE A 85 -47.58 -7.31 -24.83
C ILE A 85 -47.45 -8.62 -25.60
N GLU A 86 -46.55 -9.50 -25.18
CA GLU A 86 -46.36 -10.82 -25.80
C GLU A 86 -47.61 -11.68 -25.68
N LYS A 87 -48.16 -11.83 -24.45
CA LYS A 87 -49.37 -12.60 -24.19
C LYS A 87 -50.58 -12.07 -24.97
N ALA A 88 -50.75 -10.74 -25.02
CA ALA A 88 -51.82 -10.11 -25.77
C ALA A 88 -51.68 -10.35 -27.28
N SER A 89 -50.46 -10.28 -27.81
CA SER A 89 -50.20 -10.54 -29.23
C SER A 89 -50.51 -12.00 -29.60
N GLN A 90 -50.15 -12.96 -28.74
CA GLN A 90 -50.52 -14.36 -28.90
C GLN A 90 -52.03 -14.56 -28.85
N GLU A 91 -52.75 -13.86 -27.97
CA GLU A 91 -54.20 -13.99 -27.87
C GLU A 91 -54.92 -13.40 -29.10
N ILE A 92 -54.48 -12.23 -29.58
CA ILE A 92 -55.00 -11.61 -30.82
C ILE A 92 -54.81 -12.53 -32.03
N SER A 93 -53.71 -13.28 -32.09
CA SER A 93 -53.46 -14.24 -33.19
C SER A 93 -54.52 -15.35 -33.28
N LYS A 94 -55.26 -15.61 -32.19
CA LYS A 94 -56.33 -16.62 -32.11
C LYS A 94 -57.72 -16.04 -32.40
N MET A 95 -57.82 -14.73 -32.70
CA MET A 95 -59.10 -14.06 -32.97
C MET A 95 -59.44 -14.06 -34.46
N CYS A 96 -60.73 -14.12 -34.78
CA CYS A 96 -61.22 -14.06 -36.17
C CYS A 96 -61.03 -12.64 -36.78
N LEU A 97 -61.09 -12.55 -38.12
CA LEU A 97 -61.06 -11.28 -38.87
C LEU A 97 -62.22 -10.38 -38.44
N GLY A 98 -61.94 -9.43 -37.54
CA GLY A 98 -62.93 -8.57 -36.89
C GLY A 98 -62.70 -8.34 -35.38
N GLY A 99 -61.79 -9.08 -34.73
CA GLY A 99 -61.30 -8.78 -33.37
C GLY A 99 -62.27 -9.10 -32.20
N CYS A 100 -63.56 -9.28 -32.45
CA CYS A 100 -64.56 -9.52 -31.40
C CYS A 100 -64.94 -11.00 -31.19
N CYS A 101 -64.33 -11.95 -31.91
CA CYS A 101 -64.67 -13.37 -31.83
C CYS A 101 -63.46 -14.23 -31.40
N PRO A 102 -63.14 -14.28 -30.10
CA PRO A 102 -62.07 -15.13 -29.59
C PRO A 102 -62.50 -16.60 -29.44
N LEU A 103 -61.54 -17.52 -29.62
CA LEU A 103 -61.70 -18.95 -29.27
C LEU A 103 -62.02 -19.17 -27.78
N ASN A 104 -61.58 -18.26 -26.90
CA ASN A 104 -61.85 -18.29 -25.46
C ASN A 104 -62.13 -16.87 -24.92
N CYS A 105 -63.41 -16.50 -24.82
CA CYS A 105 -63.84 -15.19 -24.36
C CYS A 105 -63.29 -14.80 -22.97
N CYS A 106 -63.18 -15.75 -22.04
CA CYS A 106 -62.67 -15.46 -20.69
C CYS A 106 -61.18 -15.10 -20.68
N SER A 107 -60.38 -15.80 -21.48
CA SER A 107 -58.95 -15.53 -21.65
C SER A 107 -58.72 -14.15 -22.29
N SER A 108 -59.43 -13.89 -23.39
CA SER A 108 -59.36 -12.61 -24.12
C SER A 108 -59.84 -11.42 -23.29
N TYR A 109 -60.89 -11.58 -22.49
CA TYR A 109 -61.32 -10.56 -21.53
C TYR A 109 -60.24 -10.27 -20.48
N LYS A 110 -59.67 -11.32 -19.86
CA LYS A 110 -58.65 -11.15 -18.82
C LYS A 110 -57.45 -10.40 -19.35
N ILE A 111 -56.92 -10.78 -20.52
CA ILE A 111 -55.77 -10.09 -21.10
C ILE A 111 -56.12 -8.68 -21.57
N GLY A 112 -57.30 -8.46 -22.17
CA GLY A 112 -57.77 -7.13 -22.57
C GLY A 112 -57.92 -6.17 -21.40
N LYS A 113 -58.46 -6.65 -20.27
CA LYS A 113 -58.50 -5.90 -19.02
C LYS A 113 -57.10 -5.54 -18.53
N THR A 114 -56.18 -6.52 -18.49
CA THR A 114 -54.79 -6.28 -18.08
C THR A 114 -54.07 -5.28 -18.99
N VAL A 115 -54.28 -5.33 -20.32
CA VAL A 115 -53.71 -4.37 -21.27
C VAL A 115 -54.24 -2.96 -20.99
N ALA A 116 -55.55 -2.79 -20.79
CA ALA A 116 -56.15 -1.50 -20.48
C ALA A 116 -55.67 -0.94 -19.12
N GLU A 117 -55.55 -1.80 -18.10
CA GLU A 117 -54.98 -1.44 -16.79
C GLU A 117 -53.52 -0.99 -16.93
N LYS A 118 -52.68 -1.76 -17.63
CA LYS A 118 -51.26 -1.41 -17.86
C LYS A 118 -51.12 -0.15 -18.70
N LEU A 119 -51.97 0.08 -19.70
CA LEU A 119 -51.99 1.32 -20.49
C LEU A 119 -52.26 2.54 -19.62
N THR A 120 -53.23 2.44 -18.70
CA THR A 120 -53.54 3.50 -17.74
C THR A 120 -52.37 3.78 -16.80
N VAL A 121 -51.67 2.72 -16.36
CA VAL A 121 -50.49 2.84 -15.51
C VAL A 121 -49.34 3.52 -16.27
N VAL A 122 -48.97 3.02 -17.46
CA VAL A 122 -47.87 3.56 -18.29
C VAL A 122 -48.11 5.04 -18.64
N THR A 123 -49.33 5.40 -19.01
CA THR A 123 -49.69 6.79 -19.32
C THR A 123 -49.56 7.71 -18.09
N LYS A 124 -49.95 7.23 -16.90
CA LYS A 124 -49.74 7.97 -15.65
C LYS A 124 -48.26 8.13 -15.30
N PHE A 125 -47.46 7.07 -15.43
CA PHE A 125 -46.01 7.16 -15.18
C PHE A 125 -45.34 8.17 -16.09
N ARG A 126 -45.79 8.26 -17.35
CA ARG A 126 -45.32 9.26 -18.30
C ARG A 126 -45.65 10.70 -17.84
N THR A 127 -46.86 10.95 -17.34
CA THR A 127 -47.20 12.27 -16.79
C THR A 127 -46.42 12.59 -15.52
N ASP A 128 -46.19 11.59 -14.66
CA ASP A 128 -45.45 11.75 -13.40
C ASP A 128 -43.93 11.96 -13.64
N GLY A 129 -43.42 11.56 -14.81
CA GLY A 129 -42.01 11.68 -15.21
C GLY A 129 -41.56 13.07 -15.70
N ASN A 130 -42.46 14.05 -15.73
CA ASN A 130 -42.15 15.38 -16.24
C ASN A 130 -41.46 16.26 -15.18
N PHE A 131 -40.17 16.00 -14.94
CA PHE A 131 -39.35 16.77 -14.01
C PHE A 131 -38.69 17.97 -14.68
N ILE A 132 -39.00 19.19 -14.21
CA ILE A 132 -38.32 20.43 -14.64
C ILE A 132 -36.92 20.50 -14.02
N GLU A 133 -36.81 20.20 -12.73
CA GLU A 133 -35.56 20.18 -11.97
C GLU A 133 -35.22 18.75 -11.60
N VAL A 134 -34.11 18.25 -12.13
CA VAL A 134 -33.70 16.84 -11.99
C VAL A 134 -32.79 16.58 -10.78
N ALA A 135 -32.14 17.62 -10.27
CA ALA A 135 -31.12 17.51 -9.25
C ALA A 135 -31.00 18.80 -8.43
N ASP A 136 -30.47 18.67 -7.22
CA ASP A 136 -30.13 19.78 -6.31
C ASP A 136 -28.60 19.92 -6.18
N PRO A 137 -28.05 21.11 -5.89
CA PRO A 137 -26.60 21.26 -5.66
C PRO A 137 -26.10 20.30 -4.57
N LEU A 138 -25.04 19.56 -4.87
CA LEU A 138 -24.47 18.57 -3.96
C LEU A 138 -23.50 19.27 -2.99
N THR A 139 -23.91 19.49 -1.74
CA THR A 139 -23.03 20.06 -0.70
C THR A 139 -22.16 18.97 -0.07
N LEU A 140 -21.05 18.62 -0.73
CA LEU A 140 -20.00 17.80 -0.13
C LEU A 140 -19.02 18.67 0.67
N ALA A 141 -18.62 18.19 1.84
CA ALA A 141 -17.50 18.78 2.55
C ALA A 141 -16.24 18.70 1.68
N LYS A 142 -15.45 19.77 1.62
CA LYS A 142 -14.18 19.81 0.87
C LYS A 142 -13.14 18.83 1.41
N VAL A 143 -13.19 18.55 2.71
CA VAL A 143 -12.25 17.67 3.42
C VAL A 143 -13.04 16.77 4.36
N LYS A 144 -12.64 15.50 4.47
CA LYS A 144 -13.16 14.58 5.49
C LYS A 144 -12.10 14.40 6.57
N GLU A 145 -12.44 14.66 7.82
CA GLU A 145 -11.51 14.46 8.94
C GLU A 145 -11.13 12.98 9.06
N MET A 146 -9.83 12.73 9.26
CA MET A 146 -9.28 11.41 9.47
C MET A 146 -9.05 11.17 10.96
N PRO A 147 -9.41 9.99 11.50
CA PRO A 147 -9.06 9.62 12.87
C PRO A 147 -7.55 9.68 13.07
N SER A 148 -7.10 10.64 13.86
CA SER A 148 -5.69 10.87 14.15
C SER A 148 -5.43 10.69 15.64
N ARG A 149 -4.22 10.22 15.97
CA ARG A 149 -3.72 10.18 17.35
C ARG A 149 -2.67 11.29 17.51
N PRO A 150 -2.39 11.75 18.74
CA PRO A 150 -1.25 12.62 18.98
C PRO A 150 0.03 11.98 18.42
N THR A 151 0.74 12.70 17.56
CA THR A 151 2.06 12.28 17.07
C THR A 151 3.15 13.07 17.79
N VAL A 152 4.37 12.55 17.77
CA VAL A 152 5.56 13.16 18.38
C VAL A 152 6.62 13.28 17.30
N GLY A 153 7.36 14.40 17.27
CA GLY A 153 8.53 14.58 16.40
C GLY A 153 8.23 14.71 14.89
N MET A 154 6.97 14.98 14.52
CA MET A 154 6.56 15.08 13.11
C MET A 154 6.28 16.52 12.66
N ASP A 155 6.28 17.49 13.57
CA ASP A 155 5.76 18.84 13.31
C ASP A 155 6.55 19.55 12.21
N LEU A 156 7.89 19.50 12.25
CA LEU A 156 8.74 20.07 11.21
C LEU A 156 8.49 19.46 9.82
N MET A 157 8.27 18.14 9.77
CA MET A 157 8.01 17.46 8.50
C MET A 157 6.63 17.83 7.95
N ILE A 158 5.63 17.98 8.82
CA ILE A 158 4.30 18.46 8.46
C ILE A 158 4.40 19.88 7.90
N GLU A 159 5.12 20.80 8.56
CA GLU A 159 5.34 22.16 8.07
C GLU A 159 5.99 22.18 6.68
N ASN A 160 7.04 21.37 6.48
CA ASN A 160 7.75 21.33 5.21
C ASN A 160 6.87 20.80 4.07
N VAL A 161 6.08 19.74 4.32
CA VAL A 161 5.16 19.22 3.31
C VAL A 161 4.01 20.20 3.07
N TRP A 162 3.47 20.80 4.13
CA TRP A 162 2.40 21.79 4.05
C TRP A 162 2.80 23.01 3.23
N LYS A 163 4.02 23.51 3.43
CA LYS A 163 4.61 24.59 2.64
C LYS A 163 4.61 24.26 1.15
N CYS A 164 5.06 23.05 0.76
CA CYS A 164 5.03 22.64 -0.64
C CYS A 164 3.61 22.54 -1.22
N ILE A 165 2.62 22.16 -0.39
CA ILE A 165 1.22 22.08 -0.82
C ILE A 165 0.63 23.46 -1.12
N ILE A 166 0.92 24.46 -0.29
CA ILE A 166 0.26 25.78 -0.32
C ILE A 166 1.05 26.82 -1.12
N GLU A 167 2.37 26.82 -1.03
CA GLU A 167 3.21 27.90 -1.57
C GLU A 167 3.90 27.56 -2.90
N GLU A 168 4.10 26.28 -3.20
CA GLU A 168 4.84 25.82 -4.40
C GLU A 168 3.86 25.22 -5.43
N ASP A 169 3.16 26.06 -6.19
CA ASP A 169 2.15 25.64 -7.18
C ASP A 169 2.70 24.64 -8.22
N GLU A 170 3.98 24.75 -8.58
CA GLU A 170 4.68 23.89 -9.54
C GLU A 170 4.94 22.46 -9.04
N VAL A 171 4.87 22.23 -7.73
CA VAL A 171 5.07 20.91 -7.12
C VAL A 171 3.73 20.19 -7.04
N GLY A 172 3.35 19.51 -8.11
CA GLY A 172 2.15 18.67 -8.19
C GLY A 172 2.25 17.32 -7.48
N ILE A 173 3.43 16.68 -7.41
CA ILE A 173 3.59 15.33 -6.85
C ILE A 173 4.63 15.33 -5.72
N ILE A 174 4.20 14.89 -4.53
CA ILE A 174 5.01 14.85 -3.31
C ILE A 174 5.07 13.42 -2.76
N GLY A 175 6.27 12.86 -2.68
CA GLY A 175 6.53 11.54 -2.12
C GLY A 175 7.06 11.62 -0.70
N VAL A 176 6.46 10.87 0.22
CA VAL A 176 6.97 10.66 1.58
C VAL A 176 7.43 9.22 1.72
N TYR A 177 8.73 8.99 1.89
CA TYR A 177 9.30 7.65 1.96
C TYR A 177 10.05 7.37 3.26
N GLY A 178 10.21 6.10 3.64
CA GLY A 178 10.94 5.72 4.85
C GLY A 178 10.56 4.33 5.36
N MET A 179 11.21 3.87 6.43
CA MET A 179 11.00 2.51 6.96
C MET A 179 9.52 2.23 7.34
N ARG A 180 9.11 0.96 7.30
CA ARG A 180 7.79 0.55 7.81
C ARG A 180 7.71 0.83 9.32
N GLY A 181 6.55 1.28 9.79
CA GLY A 181 6.35 1.57 11.22
C GLY A 181 6.91 2.92 11.70
N ILE A 182 7.53 3.71 10.80
CA ILE A 182 8.06 5.04 11.10
C ILE A 182 6.97 6.10 11.33
N GLY A 183 5.73 5.82 10.90
CA GLY A 183 4.58 6.71 11.11
C GLY A 183 4.14 7.57 9.91
N LYS A 184 4.56 7.24 8.67
CA LYS A 184 4.14 7.96 7.45
C LYS A 184 2.61 8.09 7.31
N THR A 185 1.86 7.01 7.55
CA THR A 185 0.38 7.05 7.57
C THR A 185 -0.16 8.04 8.60
N ALA A 186 0.45 8.13 9.78
CA ALA A 186 0.02 9.08 10.81
C ALA A 186 0.32 10.52 10.39
N LEU A 187 1.46 10.76 9.73
CA LEU A 187 1.83 12.04 9.16
C LEU A 187 0.85 12.47 8.05
N LEU A 188 0.53 11.57 7.10
CA LEU A 188 -0.42 11.87 6.03
C LEU A 188 -1.82 12.19 6.59
N LYS A 189 -2.27 11.46 7.63
CA LYS A 189 -3.56 11.75 8.30
C LYS A 189 -3.57 13.12 8.98
N LYS A 190 -2.45 13.54 9.59
CA LYS A 190 -2.31 14.89 10.13
C LYS A 190 -2.41 15.92 9.01
N ILE A 191 -1.66 15.76 7.92
CA ILE A 191 -1.72 16.66 6.75
C ILE A 191 -3.15 16.79 6.22
N ASN A 192 -3.89 15.68 6.10
CA ASN A 192 -5.31 15.73 5.72
C ASN A 192 -6.12 16.67 6.62
N ASN A 193 -5.94 16.55 7.94
CA ASN A 193 -6.71 17.33 8.91
C ASN A 193 -6.24 18.79 8.98
N GLU A 194 -5.01 19.11 8.58
CA GLU A 194 -4.55 20.51 8.51
C GLU A 194 -5.40 21.35 7.54
N PHE A 195 -5.96 20.73 6.48
CA PHE A 195 -6.92 21.40 5.58
C PHE A 195 -8.23 21.81 6.27
N LEU A 196 -8.55 21.25 7.44
CA LEU A 196 -9.70 21.68 8.25
C LEU A 196 -9.36 22.83 9.21
N HIS A 197 -8.10 22.94 9.63
CA HIS A 197 -7.71 23.76 10.78
C HIS A 197 -6.90 25.01 10.43
N ARG A 198 -6.05 24.98 9.39
CA ARG A 198 -5.10 26.07 9.09
C ARG A 198 -5.64 27.23 8.25
N GLY A 199 -6.94 27.26 7.95
CA GLY A 199 -7.60 28.34 7.21
C GLY A 199 -8.07 27.94 5.80
N THR A 200 -8.52 28.92 5.01
CA THR A 200 -9.10 28.70 3.69
C THR A 200 -8.02 28.41 2.65
N HIS A 201 -7.97 27.17 2.18
CA HIS A 201 -7.30 26.78 0.95
C HIS A 201 -8.28 26.88 -0.25
N ASP A 202 -7.76 26.99 -1.46
CA ASP A 202 -8.57 27.10 -2.68
C ASP A 202 -8.80 25.75 -3.39
N PHE A 203 -8.29 24.63 -2.84
CA PHE A 203 -8.68 23.30 -3.31
C PHE A 203 -10.20 23.08 -3.17
N ASP A 204 -10.79 22.47 -4.19
CA ASP A 204 -12.20 22.11 -4.25
C ASP A 204 -12.49 20.82 -3.47
N VAL A 205 -11.52 19.90 -3.45
CA VAL A 205 -11.67 18.60 -2.80
C VAL A 205 -10.32 18.03 -2.33
N VAL A 206 -10.33 17.47 -1.13
CA VAL A 206 -9.25 16.64 -0.55
C VAL A 206 -9.77 15.21 -0.39
N ILE A 207 -9.02 14.25 -0.94
CA ILE A 207 -9.40 12.84 -1.06
C ILE A 207 -8.33 11.98 -0.40
N TRP A 208 -8.71 11.23 0.64
CA TRP A 208 -7.86 10.19 1.22
C TRP A 208 -8.14 8.84 0.56
N VAL A 209 -7.07 8.15 0.16
CA VAL A 209 -7.13 6.79 -0.38
C VAL A 209 -6.08 5.93 0.31
N GLU A 210 -6.50 4.79 0.85
CA GLU A 210 -5.58 3.75 1.33
C GLU A 210 -5.32 2.75 0.19
N VAL A 211 -4.05 2.57 -0.17
CA VAL A 211 -3.64 1.60 -1.18
C VAL A 211 -3.14 0.34 -0.47
N THR A 212 -3.88 -0.75 -0.61
CA THR A 212 -3.47 -2.03 -0.04
C THR A 212 -2.50 -2.76 -0.97
N LYS A 213 -1.58 -3.57 -0.42
CA LYS A 213 -0.68 -4.47 -1.18
C LYS A 213 -1.36 -5.31 -2.27
N GLU A 214 -2.58 -5.76 -2.01
CA GLU A 214 -3.43 -6.47 -2.98
C GLU A 214 -4.26 -5.44 -3.75
N SER A 215 -3.59 -4.49 -4.42
CA SER A 215 -4.20 -3.30 -4.99
C SER A 215 -5.27 -3.66 -6.02
N ASN A 216 -6.54 -3.66 -5.58
CA ASN A 216 -7.66 -3.73 -6.48
C ASN A 216 -7.99 -2.30 -6.92
N LEU A 217 -7.62 -1.96 -8.16
CA LEU A 217 -7.86 -0.65 -8.78
C LEU A 217 -9.31 -0.20 -8.59
N MET A 218 -10.26 -1.15 -8.69
CA MET A 218 -11.67 -0.90 -8.47
C MET A 218 -11.97 -0.33 -7.09
N ARG A 219 -11.26 -0.77 -6.03
CA ARG A 219 -11.45 -0.24 -4.67
C ARG A 219 -10.95 1.19 -4.57
N VAL A 220 -9.78 1.50 -5.14
CA VAL A 220 -9.23 2.85 -5.19
C VAL A 220 -10.18 3.79 -5.94
N GLN A 221 -10.57 3.41 -7.16
CA GLN A 221 -11.55 4.16 -7.95
C GLN A 221 -12.87 4.31 -7.19
N LYS A 222 -13.34 3.26 -6.49
CA LYS A 222 -14.56 3.33 -5.67
C LYS A 222 -14.44 4.40 -4.59
N THR A 223 -13.35 4.40 -3.83
CA THR A 223 -13.11 5.38 -2.77
C THR A 223 -13.09 6.81 -3.32
N ILE A 224 -12.46 7.03 -4.48
CA ILE A 224 -12.44 8.34 -5.14
C ILE A 224 -13.85 8.72 -5.62
N GLY A 225 -14.56 7.81 -6.30
CA GLY A 225 -15.92 8.03 -6.79
C GLY A 225 -16.91 8.34 -5.66
N ASP A 226 -16.91 7.54 -4.59
CA ASP A 226 -17.74 7.78 -3.40
C ASP A 226 -17.44 9.15 -2.79
N ARG A 227 -16.16 9.55 -2.76
CA ARG A 227 -15.74 10.85 -2.24
C ARG A 227 -16.21 12.04 -3.09
N LEU A 228 -16.34 11.82 -4.40
CA LEU A 228 -16.86 12.77 -5.38
C LEU A 228 -18.40 12.68 -5.54
N GLY A 229 -19.06 11.74 -4.85
CA GLY A 229 -20.51 11.53 -4.97
C GLY A 229 -20.94 10.88 -6.30
N LEU A 230 -20.04 10.17 -6.97
CA LEU A 230 -20.28 9.56 -8.28
C LEU A 230 -20.85 8.15 -8.15
N LYS A 231 -21.90 7.86 -8.91
CA LYS A 231 -22.32 6.48 -9.18
C LYS A 231 -21.45 5.92 -10.30
N LEU A 232 -20.45 5.14 -9.90
CA LEU A 232 -19.46 4.57 -10.81
C LEU A 232 -20.02 3.33 -11.55
N PRO A 233 -19.67 3.15 -12.84
CA PRO A 233 -20.03 1.94 -13.58
C PRO A 233 -19.31 0.70 -13.05
N GLU A 234 -19.74 -0.48 -13.51
CA GLU A 234 -19.12 -1.77 -13.17
C GLU A 234 -17.75 -1.96 -13.84
N ASP A 235 -17.55 -1.36 -15.01
CA ASP A 235 -16.33 -1.49 -15.82
C ASP A 235 -15.19 -0.59 -15.30
N GLU A 236 -14.00 -1.16 -15.11
CA GLU A 236 -12.82 -0.49 -14.54
C GLU A 236 -12.36 0.73 -15.36
N ASP A 237 -12.31 0.60 -16.67
CA ASP A 237 -11.80 1.65 -17.56
C ASP A 237 -12.79 2.82 -17.64
N GLN A 238 -14.10 2.53 -17.71
CA GLN A 238 -15.14 3.55 -17.66
C GLN A 238 -15.11 4.34 -16.34
N ARG A 239 -14.81 3.68 -15.21
CA ARG A 239 -14.70 4.37 -13.91
C ARG A 239 -13.57 5.39 -13.91
N ALA A 240 -12.42 5.03 -14.46
CA ALA A 240 -11.27 5.94 -14.58
C ALA A 240 -11.66 7.20 -15.38
N ILE A 241 -12.35 7.02 -16.52
CA ILE A 241 -12.82 8.12 -17.37
C ILE A 241 -13.78 9.05 -16.62
N PHE A 242 -14.73 8.49 -15.85
CA PHE A 242 -15.67 9.28 -15.07
C PHE A 242 -14.99 10.11 -13.99
N ILE A 243 -14.06 9.50 -13.25
CA ILE A 243 -13.29 10.18 -12.21
C ILE A 243 -12.45 11.30 -12.83
N PHE A 244 -11.76 11.01 -13.94
CA PHE A 244 -10.91 11.96 -14.65
C PHE A 244 -11.71 13.19 -15.10
N ASN A 245 -12.85 12.98 -15.76
CA ASN A 245 -13.69 14.07 -16.28
C ASN A 245 -14.16 15.05 -15.19
N VAL A 246 -14.35 14.57 -13.96
CA VAL A 246 -14.74 15.41 -12.82
C VAL A 246 -13.52 16.08 -12.20
N LEU A 247 -12.44 15.35 -11.95
CA LEU A 247 -11.23 15.91 -11.34
C LEU A 247 -10.53 16.92 -12.25
N SER A 248 -10.57 16.77 -13.58
CA SER A 248 -9.97 17.74 -14.52
C SER A 248 -10.60 19.14 -14.46
N LYS A 249 -11.79 19.27 -13.85
CA LYS A 249 -12.50 20.55 -13.67
C LYS A 249 -12.27 21.15 -12.28
N LYS A 250 -11.44 20.51 -11.45
CA LYS A 250 -11.23 20.85 -10.04
C LYS A 250 -9.76 21.09 -9.75
N ARG A 251 -9.50 21.94 -8.77
CA ARG A 251 -8.21 21.97 -8.06
C ARG A 251 -8.31 20.98 -6.89
N PHE A 252 -7.62 19.85 -6.98
CA PHE A 252 -7.78 18.76 -6.00
C PHE A 252 -6.50 18.46 -5.21
N VAL A 253 -6.66 17.77 -4.09
CA VAL A 253 -5.59 17.08 -3.38
C VAL A 253 -5.97 15.61 -3.22
N VAL A 254 -5.11 14.70 -3.68
CA VAL A 254 -5.26 13.26 -3.41
C VAL A 254 -4.11 12.78 -2.53
N LEU A 255 -4.46 12.17 -1.41
CA LEU A 255 -3.56 11.59 -0.42
C LEU A 255 -3.60 10.07 -0.58
N LEU A 256 -2.54 9.48 -1.15
CA LEU A 256 -2.43 8.04 -1.38
C LEU A 256 -1.53 7.39 -0.32
N ASP A 257 -2.11 6.62 0.59
CA ASP A 257 -1.35 5.98 1.67
C ASP A 257 -0.89 4.56 1.29
N ASP A 258 0.33 4.22 1.70
CA ASP A 258 0.97 2.89 1.61
C ASP A 258 1.16 2.35 0.18
N ILE A 259 1.81 3.13 -0.69
CA ILE A 259 2.18 2.71 -2.05
C ILE A 259 3.37 1.74 -2.02
N TRP A 260 3.13 0.49 -2.40
CA TRP A 260 4.17 -0.56 -2.51
C TRP A 260 4.80 -0.64 -3.90
N ASP A 261 3.99 -0.45 -4.94
CA ASP A 261 4.40 -0.49 -6.35
C ASP A 261 3.90 0.78 -7.06
N PRO A 262 4.61 1.28 -8.09
CA PRO A 262 4.18 2.47 -8.82
C PRO A 262 2.76 2.33 -9.38
N ILE A 263 1.96 3.39 -9.24
CA ILE A 263 0.59 3.47 -9.73
C ILE A 263 0.51 4.47 -10.87
N ASP A 264 -0.12 4.03 -11.95
CA ASP A 264 -0.51 4.89 -13.05
C ASP A 264 -1.75 5.71 -12.68
N PHE A 265 -1.60 7.04 -12.63
CA PHE A 265 -2.68 7.96 -12.30
C PHE A 265 -3.82 7.92 -13.32
N GLU A 266 -3.54 7.71 -14.60
CA GLU A 266 -4.58 7.65 -15.63
C GLU A 266 -5.49 6.44 -15.41
N ARG A 267 -4.93 5.30 -15.02
CA ARG A 267 -5.69 4.08 -14.71
C ARG A 267 -6.63 4.26 -13.52
N ILE A 268 -6.26 5.04 -12.50
CA ILE A 268 -7.17 5.36 -11.39
C ILE A 268 -8.08 6.56 -11.68
N GLY A 269 -7.92 7.21 -12.83
CA GLY A 269 -8.70 8.38 -13.25
C GLY A 269 -8.24 9.70 -12.62
N ILE A 270 -7.04 9.77 -12.06
CA ILE A 270 -6.47 11.01 -11.52
C ILE A 270 -5.75 11.75 -12.65
N PRO A 271 -6.14 13.00 -12.98
CA PRO A 271 -5.38 13.83 -13.90
C PRO A 271 -3.98 14.11 -13.37
N HIS A 272 -2.97 14.12 -14.24
CA HIS A 272 -1.61 14.41 -13.79
C HIS A 272 -1.53 15.85 -13.23
N PRO A 273 -1.00 16.04 -12.01
CA PRO A 273 -0.78 17.37 -11.45
C PRO A 273 0.15 18.25 -12.30
N ASP A 274 -0.25 19.49 -12.59
CA ASP A 274 0.56 20.42 -13.37
C ASP A 274 0.39 21.89 -12.95
N ASN A 275 1.16 22.79 -13.56
CA ASN A 275 1.11 24.23 -13.25
C ASN A 275 -0.23 24.90 -13.61
N ARG A 276 -1.07 24.27 -14.44
CA ARG A 276 -2.36 24.82 -14.88
C ARG A 276 -3.45 24.46 -13.89
N ASN A 277 -3.53 23.18 -13.51
CA ASN A 277 -4.53 22.69 -12.57
C ASN A 277 -4.14 22.89 -11.10
N LYS A 278 -2.84 23.11 -10.81
CA LYS A 278 -2.27 23.35 -9.47
C LYS A 278 -2.71 22.33 -8.42
N SER A 279 -3.12 21.15 -8.87
CA SER A 279 -3.60 20.06 -8.04
C SER A 279 -2.40 19.34 -7.43
N LYS A 280 -2.65 18.58 -6.36
CA LYS A 280 -1.59 17.90 -5.60
C LYS A 280 -1.89 16.42 -5.46
N VAL A 281 -0.89 15.58 -5.65
CA VAL A 281 -0.88 14.18 -5.22
C VAL A 281 0.23 14.02 -4.20
N ILE A 282 -0.13 13.63 -2.98
CA ILE A 282 0.82 13.32 -1.91
C ILE A 282 0.68 11.84 -1.61
N PHE A 283 1.78 11.11 -1.56
CA PHE A 283 1.74 9.69 -1.26
C PHE A 283 2.79 9.25 -0.26
N THR A 284 2.53 8.13 0.42
CA THR A 284 3.50 7.49 1.31
C THR A 284 3.97 6.17 0.72
N THR A 285 5.26 5.84 0.88
CA THR A 285 5.83 4.56 0.41
C THR A 285 6.95 4.07 1.33
N PRO A 286 7.16 2.76 1.50
CA PRO A 286 8.37 2.28 2.17
C PRO A 286 9.64 2.45 1.33
N SER A 287 9.53 2.66 0.01
CA SER A 287 10.65 2.58 -0.92
C SER A 287 10.97 3.93 -1.57
N GLN A 288 12.22 4.38 -1.44
CA GLN A 288 12.69 5.57 -2.17
C GLN A 288 12.62 5.36 -3.69
N ALA A 289 12.91 4.14 -4.17
CA ALA A 289 12.87 3.84 -5.59
C ALA A 289 11.45 4.00 -6.18
N VAL A 290 10.44 3.53 -5.45
CA VAL A 290 9.02 3.71 -5.85
C VAL A 290 8.67 5.20 -5.87
N SER A 291 9.14 5.97 -4.89
CA SER A 291 8.93 7.43 -4.86
C SER A 291 9.48 8.14 -6.11
N LEU A 292 10.64 7.71 -6.59
CA LEU A 292 11.24 8.23 -7.82
C LEU A 292 10.51 7.74 -9.09
N GLN A 293 10.09 6.49 -9.12
CA GLN A 293 9.32 5.91 -10.25
C GLN A 293 7.92 6.52 -10.40
N MET A 294 7.34 7.01 -9.31
CA MET A 294 6.11 7.80 -9.28
C MET A 294 6.33 9.26 -9.71
N GLU A 295 7.55 9.61 -10.14
CA GLU A 295 7.94 10.93 -10.63
C GLU A 295 7.68 12.06 -9.61
N ALA A 296 7.82 11.76 -8.31
CA ALA A 296 7.66 12.75 -7.26
C ALA A 296 8.68 13.89 -7.42
N GLN A 297 8.18 15.11 -7.55
CA GLN A 297 8.99 16.32 -7.73
C GLN A 297 9.65 16.75 -6.42
N LYS A 298 8.98 16.51 -5.28
CA LYS A 298 9.56 16.65 -3.94
C LYS A 298 9.47 15.34 -3.20
N ASN A 299 10.60 14.95 -2.58
CA ASN A 299 10.72 13.71 -1.83
C ASN A 299 11.15 14.01 -0.40
N PHE A 300 10.34 13.58 0.57
CA PHE A 300 10.62 13.76 1.99
C PHE A 300 10.90 12.40 2.63
N LYS A 301 12.08 12.26 3.24
CA LYS A 301 12.45 11.08 4.01
C LYS A 301 11.88 11.21 5.42
N ALA A 302 11.02 10.28 5.82
CA ALA A 302 10.60 10.12 7.20
C ALA A 302 11.71 9.42 7.97
N GLU A 303 12.20 10.07 9.02
CA GLU A 303 13.31 9.59 9.86
C GLU A 303 12.80 9.02 11.18
N CYS A 304 13.65 8.24 11.86
CA CYS A 304 13.37 7.77 13.20
C CYS A 304 13.34 8.95 14.17
N LEU A 305 12.64 8.77 15.30
CA LEU A 305 12.64 9.77 16.36
C LEU A 305 14.04 9.95 16.92
N GLY A 306 14.39 11.18 17.25
CA GLY A 306 15.56 11.47 18.07
C GLY A 306 15.39 10.85 19.45
N TRP A 307 16.51 10.71 20.19
CA TRP A 307 16.51 10.09 21.51
C TRP A 307 15.50 10.72 22.47
N ASN A 308 15.41 12.05 22.49
CA ASN A 308 14.52 12.77 23.40
C ASN A 308 13.04 12.45 23.10
N GLU A 309 12.61 12.55 21.84
CA GLU A 309 11.22 12.23 21.46
C GLU A 309 10.90 10.74 21.65
N ALA A 310 11.85 9.86 21.30
CA ALA A 310 11.72 8.42 21.48
C ALA A 310 11.55 8.04 22.94
N TRP A 311 12.37 8.63 23.81
CA TRP A 311 12.35 8.38 25.25
C TRP A 311 11.07 8.89 25.90
N ASP A 312 10.63 10.11 25.55
CA ASP A 312 9.38 10.67 26.06
C ASP A 312 8.16 9.85 25.62
N LEU A 313 8.14 9.40 24.36
CA LEU A 313 7.11 8.49 23.86
C LEU A 313 7.11 7.17 24.64
N PHE A 314 8.28 6.56 24.83
CA PHE A 314 8.39 5.29 25.54
C PHE A 314 7.94 5.40 27.00
N LYS A 315 8.39 6.44 27.73
CA LYS A 315 7.98 6.73 29.10
C LYS A 315 6.46 6.85 29.22
N LYS A 316 5.85 7.61 28.32
CA LYS A 316 4.40 7.82 28.28
C LYS A 316 3.63 6.52 28.08
N ILE A 317 4.15 5.61 27.25
CA ILE A 317 3.49 4.33 26.94
C ILE A 317 3.63 3.32 28.10
N VAL A 318 4.81 3.22 28.69
CA VAL A 318 5.07 2.30 29.82
C VAL A 318 4.31 2.73 31.08
N GLY A 319 4.27 4.05 31.34
CA GLY A 319 3.53 4.63 32.45
C GLY A 319 4.25 4.51 33.81
N ASN A 320 3.90 5.43 34.71
CA ASN A 320 4.61 5.61 35.99
C ASN A 320 4.54 4.39 36.94
N GLU A 321 3.50 3.56 36.83
CA GLU A 321 3.34 2.39 37.69
C GLU A 321 4.50 1.39 37.51
N ALA A 322 4.86 1.08 36.26
CA ALA A 322 5.97 0.18 35.97
C ALA A 322 7.33 0.81 36.33
N PHE A 323 7.54 2.09 35.97
CA PHE A 323 8.80 2.80 36.29
C PHE A 323 9.11 2.85 37.78
N ASN A 324 8.09 3.11 38.60
CA ASN A 324 8.24 3.26 40.04
C ASN A 324 8.23 1.93 40.80
N SER A 325 8.11 0.80 40.10
CA SER A 325 8.05 -0.53 40.73
C SER A 325 9.40 -0.99 41.31
N HIS A 326 10.53 -0.50 40.77
CA HIS A 326 11.86 -0.84 41.26
C HIS A 326 12.93 0.16 40.77
N HIS A 327 13.93 0.47 41.61
CA HIS A 327 14.98 1.48 41.32
C HIS A 327 15.80 1.23 40.04
N GLN A 328 15.95 -0.04 39.63
CA GLN A 328 16.67 -0.42 38.39
C GLN A 328 15.83 -0.31 37.11
N ILE A 329 14.50 -0.21 37.21
CA ILE A 329 13.64 -0.22 36.02
C ILE A 329 13.86 0.99 35.11
N PRO A 330 14.03 2.23 35.61
CA PRO A 330 14.27 3.38 34.74
C PRO A 330 15.47 3.21 33.79
N GLU A 331 16.60 2.71 34.31
CA GLU A 331 17.80 2.45 33.50
C GLU A 331 17.57 1.31 32.48
N LEU A 332 16.95 0.21 32.92
CA LEU A 332 16.64 -0.91 32.02
C LEU A 332 15.64 -0.52 30.93
N ALA A 333 14.67 0.32 31.27
CA ALA A 333 13.70 0.86 30.32
C ALA A 333 14.36 1.77 29.28
N ALA A 334 15.31 2.62 29.69
CA ALA A 334 16.09 3.43 28.77
C ALA A 334 16.88 2.55 27.79
N ARG A 335 17.50 1.48 28.28
CA ARG A 335 18.22 0.51 27.44
C ARG A 335 17.28 -0.20 26.46
N VAL A 336 16.10 -0.64 26.90
CA VAL A 336 15.09 -1.24 26.03
C VAL A 336 14.61 -0.26 24.95
N ALA A 337 14.39 1.00 25.31
CA ALA A 337 14.02 2.05 24.36
C ALA A 337 15.14 2.32 23.34
N LEU A 338 16.41 2.25 23.76
CA LEU A 338 17.56 2.41 22.87
C LEU A 338 17.62 1.31 21.81
N GLU A 339 17.34 0.05 22.17
CA GLU A 339 17.25 -1.07 21.21
C GLU A 339 16.09 -0.93 20.21
N CYS A 340 15.15 0.00 20.44
CA CYS A 340 14.08 0.31 19.48
C CYS A 340 14.54 1.28 18.39
N GLU A 341 15.76 1.82 18.46
CA GLU A 341 16.39 2.70 17.46
C GLU A 341 15.51 3.87 16.99
N GLY A 342 14.72 4.43 17.91
CA GLY A 342 13.82 5.55 17.61
C GLY A 342 12.62 5.21 16.71
N LEU A 343 12.38 3.93 16.37
CA LEU A 343 11.26 3.51 15.54
C LEU A 343 9.94 3.57 16.36
N PRO A 344 8.97 4.43 16.01
CA PRO A 344 7.76 4.62 16.81
C PRO A 344 6.95 3.34 17.04
N LEU A 345 6.81 2.49 16.01
CA LEU A 345 6.08 1.23 16.14
C LEU A 345 6.75 0.28 17.12
N ALA A 346 8.07 0.17 17.11
CA ALA A 346 8.81 -0.65 18.07
C ALA A 346 8.65 -0.11 19.49
N LEU A 347 8.88 1.19 19.69
CA LEU A 347 8.73 1.87 20.99
C LEU A 347 7.34 1.66 21.59
N ILE A 348 6.28 1.85 20.79
CA ILE A 348 4.90 1.67 21.25
C ILE A 348 4.60 0.19 21.56
N THR A 349 5.06 -0.73 20.72
CA THR A 349 4.76 -2.16 20.86
C THR A 349 5.45 -2.74 22.08
N ILE A 350 6.75 -2.49 22.22
CA ILE A 350 7.56 -2.94 23.34
C ILE A 350 7.14 -2.22 24.61
N GLY A 351 6.96 -0.89 24.57
CA GLY A 351 6.50 -0.12 25.73
C GLY A 351 5.18 -0.65 26.30
N ARG A 352 4.21 -1.01 25.45
CA ARG A 352 2.95 -1.63 25.89
C ARG A 352 3.16 -3.00 26.53
N ALA A 353 4.04 -3.82 25.97
CA ALA A 353 4.37 -5.13 26.55
C ALA A 353 5.03 -4.96 27.93
N MET A 354 5.85 -3.92 28.10
CA MET A 354 6.57 -3.64 29.33
C MET A 354 5.74 -2.89 30.39
N ALA A 355 4.62 -2.27 30.02
CA ALA A 355 3.79 -1.47 30.93
C ALA A 355 3.26 -2.26 32.16
N SER A 356 3.21 -3.58 32.10
CA SER A 356 2.79 -4.44 33.23
C SER A 356 3.95 -5.07 34.01
N LYS A 357 5.19 -4.84 33.58
CA LYS A 357 6.39 -5.54 34.05
C LYS A 357 7.03 -4.80 35.22
N LYS A 358 6.99 -5.43 36.39
CA LYS A 358 7.36 -4.81 37.68
C LYS A 358 8.69 -5.33 38.22
N ALA A 359 9.24 -6.41 37.66
CA ALA A 359 10.47 -7.01 38.14
C ALA A 359 11.65 -6.78 37.18
N PRO A 360 12.84 -6.39 37.65
CA PRO A 360 14.01 -6.11 36.80
C PRO A 360 14.44 -7.26 35.88
N HIS A 361 14.23 -8.52 36.28
CA HIS A 361 14.59 -9.66 35.44
C HIS A 361 13.74 -9.73 34.16
N GLU A 362 12.46 -9.35 34.22
CA GLU A 362 11.58 -9.32 33.05
C GLU A 362 12.07 -8.30 32.00
N TRP A 363 12.59 -7.16 32.47
CA TRP A 363 13.19 -6.14 31.61
C TRP A 363 14.52 -6.58 31.01
N ASN A 364 15.37 -7.27 31.80
CA ASN A 364 16.60 -7.85 31.30
C ASN A 364 16.34 -8.94 30.24
N ASP A 365 15.33 -9.77 30.44
CA ASP A 365 14.98 -10.82 29.49
C ASP A 365 14.43 -10.23 28.18
N ALA A 366 13.60 -9.19 28.25
CA ALA A 366 13.18 -8.42 27.07
C ALA A 366 14.39 -7.84 26.31
N LEU A 367 15.35 -7.24 27.03
CA LEU A 367 16.56 -6.68 26.43
C LEU A 367 17.41 -7.74 25.73
N LYS A 368 17.60 -8.91 26.37
CA LYS A 368 18.31 -10.05 25.74
C LYS A 368 17.62 -10.50 24.45
N LEU A 369 16.29 -10.63 24.48
CA LEU A 369 15.53 -11.04 23.30
C LEU A 369 15.65 -10.04 22.15
N LEU A 370 15.57 -8.74 22.43
CA LEU A 370 15.71 -7.69 21.42
C LEU A 370 17.07 -7.75 20.72
N ARG A 371 18.15 -7.90 21.50
CA ARG A 371 19.52 -8.06 20.97
C ARG A 371 19.71 -9.32 20.13
N ILE A 372 19.02 -10.40 20.49
CA ILE A 372 19.03 -11.64 19.69
C ILE A 372 18.28 -11.41 18.37
N SER A 373 17.16 -10.69 18.37
CA SER A 373 16.38 -10.43 17.15
C SER A 373 17.06 -9.45 16.18
N THR A 374 17.70 -8.38 16.66
CA THR A 374 18.41 -7.40 15.81
C THR A 374 19.64 -8.02 15.13
N SER A 375 20.25 -9.04 15.74
CA SER A 375 21.35 -9.79 15.14
C SER A 375 20.99 -10.62 13.90
N LYS A 376 19.69 -10.81 13.59
CA LYS A 376 19.21 -11.60 12.45
C LYS A 376 18.95 -10.79 11.17
N GLU A 377 18.93 -9.45 11.19
CA GLU A 377 18.48 -8.64 10.03
C GLU A 377 19.57 -8.15 9.07
N TYR A 378 20.87 -8.38 9.34
CA TYR A 378 21.95 -8.04 8.40
C TYR A 378 22.73 -9.28 7.98
N GLU A 379 22.30 -9.90 6.87
CA GLU A 379 23.17 -10.82 6.14
C GLU A 379 24.41 -10.04 5.65
N PRO A 380 25.64 -10.51 5.93
CA PRO A 380 26.84 -9.83 5.45
C PRO A 380 26.86 -9.75 3.93
N ILE A 381 27.29 -8.60 3.39
CA ILE A 381 27.53 -8.46 1.95
C ILE A 381 28.69 -9.37 1.57
N SER A 382 28.48 -10.28 0.62
CA SER A 382 29.50 -11.17 0.08
C SER A 382 30.21 -10.52 -1.11
N VAL A 383 31.53 -10.47 -1.09
CA VAL A 383 32.36 -9.92 -2.18
C VAL A 383 33.43 -10.94 -2.58
N GLY A 384 33.57 -11.18 -3.89
CA GLY A 384 34.39 -12.27 -4.44
C GLY A 384 33.53 -13.52 -4.74
N PRO A 385 34.10 -14.74 -4.74
CA PRO A 385 35.50 -15.06 -4.46
C PRO A 385 36.41 -14.79 -5.67
N TRP A 386 37.65 -14.38 -5.40
CA TRP A 386 38.73 -14.25 -6.37
C TRP A 386 39.60 -15.50 -6.35
N GLY A 387 39.88 -16.08 -7.51
CA GLY A 387 40.66 -17.31 -7.64
C GLY A 387 40.15 -18.28 -8.69
N GLY A 388 40.56 -19.54 -8.59
CA GLY A 388 40.20 -20.63 -9.49
C GLY A 388 38.88 -21.32 -9.12
N ARG A 389 38.47 -22.26 -10.00
CA ARG A 389 37.24 -23.06 -9.84
C ARG A 389 37.46 -24.40 -9.14
N GLY A 390 38.69 -24.70 -8.71
CA GLY A 390 39.06 -25.95 -8.04
C GLY A 390 38.53 -26.06 -6.61
N GLY A 391 38.82 -27.17 -5.93
CA GLY A 391 38.49 -27.40 -4.52
C GLY A 391 37.00 -27.48 -4.16
N THR A 392 36.72 -27.60 -2.87
CA THR A 392 35.37 -27.61 -2.26
C THR A 392 35.05 -26.27 -1.63
N HIS A 393 33.77 -25.91 -1.62
CA HIS A 393 33.33 -24.65 -1.03
C HIS A 393 33.45 -24.67 0.51
N TRP A 394 33.88 -23.56 1.08
CA TRP A 394 33.88 -23.28 2.51
C TRP A 394 33.38 -21.86 2.78
N SER A 395 32.80 -21.65 3.97
CA SER A 395 32.32 -20.36 4.43
C SER A 395 32.46 -20.24 5.94
N HIS A 396 32.94 -19.08 6.40
CA HIS A 396 33.10 -18.76 7.81
C HIS A 396 32.77 -17.29 8.06
N SER A 397 31.80 -17.03 8.92
CA SER A 397 31.45 -15.66 9.32
C SER A 397 31.15 -15.59 10.81
N ALA A 398 31.64 -14.51 11.43
CA ALA A 398 31.46 -14.19 12.84
C ALA A 398 30.29 -13.22 13.05
N ARG A 399 29.73 -13.20 14.27
CA ARG A 399 28.87 -12.12 14.74
C ARG A 399 29.68 -10.90 15.20
N GLY A 400 30.92 -11.11 15.64
CA GLY A 400 31.90 -10.06 15.98
C GLY A 400 33.02 -9.96 14.93
N GLY A 401 34.20 -9.50 15.34
CA GLY A 401 35.37 -9.44 14.49
C GLY A 401 36.24 -10.71 14.52
N ILE A 402 37.16 -10.75 13.56
CA ILE A 402 38.21 -11.77 13.47
C ILE A 402 39.34 -11.35 14.41
N THR A 403 39.74 -12.25 15.31
CA THR A 403 40.74 -11.97 16.34
C THR A 403 42.12 -12.53 15.98
N GLN A 404 42.17 -13.48 15.05
CA GLN A 404 43.43 -14.05 14.59
C GLN A 404 43.31 -14.62 13.19
N ILE A 405 44.37 -14.47 12.41
CA ILE A 405 44.56 -15.14 11.13
C ILE A 405 45.92 -15.84 11.15
N THR A 406 45.93 -17.14 10.87
CA THR A 406 47.16 -17.90 10.61
C THR A 406 47.18 -18.32 9.16
N ILE A 407 48.26 -18.02 8.44
CA ILE A 407 48.40 -18.28 7.00
C ILE A 407 49.60 -19.17 6.80
N THR A 408 49.41 -20.28 6.11
CA THR A 408 50.50 -21.14 5.66
C THR A 408 50.69 -20.97 4.17
N HIS A 409 51.93 -20.69 3.72
CA HIS A 409 52.21 -20.34 2.32
C HIS A 409 53.62 -20.72 1.85
N ALA A 410 53.80 -20.73 0.54
CA ALA A 410 55.08 -20.79 -0.17
C ALA A 410 54.98 -20.10 -1.55
N ALA A 411 54.88 -20.90 -2.62
CA ALA A 411 54.63 -20.39 -3.97
C ALA A 411 53.17 -19.93 -4.15
N GLY A 412 52.25 -20.41 -3.30
CA GLY A 412 50.88 -19.93 -3.16
C GLY A 412 50.40 -20.09 -1.72
N ILE A 413 49.12 -19.83 -1.47
CA ILE A 413 48.52 -19.97 -0.14
C ILE A 413 48.06 -21.42 0.06
N ASP A 414 48.75 -22.15 0.94
CA ASP A 414 48.47 -23.55 1.25
C ASP A 414 47.25 -23.69 2.17
N SER A 415 47.21 -22.90 3.25
CA SER A 415 46.11 -22.96 4.22
C SER A 415 45.90 -21.63 4.95
N ILE A 416 44.68 -21.40 5.43
CA ILE A 416 44.31 -20.27 6.27
C ILE A 416 43.51 -20.78 7.46
N VAL A 417 43.78 -20.24 8.63
CA VAL A 417 43.05 -20.49 9.86
C VAL A 417 42.51 -19.18 10.39
N PHE A 418 41.19 -19.12 10.60
CA PHE A 418 40.54 -17.97 11.20
C PHE A 418 40.14 -18.31 12.64
N LYS A 419 40.43 -17.40 13.57
CA LYS A 419 39.82 -17.41 14.90
C LYS A 419 38.89 -16.21 15.02
N THR A 420 37.66 -16.46 15.42
CA THR A 420 36.69 -15.40 15.67
C THR A 420 36.39 -15.30 17.14
N HIS A 421 35.92 -14.12 17.56
CA HIS A 421 35.52 -13.86 18.94
C HIS A 421 34.45 -14.85 19.45
N ASP A 422 33.56 -15.31 18.57
CA ASP A 422 32.32 -15.99 18.92
C ASP A 422 32.18 -17.45 18.46
N LYS A 423 32.98 -17.92 17.48
CA LYS A 423 32.80 -19.25 16.84
C LYS A 423 34.03 -20.16 16.87
N GLY A 424 35.10 -19.77 17.56
CA GLY A 424 36.31 -20.58 17.69
C GLY A 424 37.20 -20.55 16.45
N GLU A 425 38.00 -21.60 16.24
CA GLU A 425 39.02 -21.68 15.19
C GLU A 425 38.56 -22.58 14.02
N MET A 426 38.76 -22.13 12.78
CA MET A 426 38.46 -22.93 11.58
C MET A 426 39.65 -22.93 10.61
N LYS A 427 40.21 -24.12 10.36
CA LYS A 427 41.30 -24.35 9.41
C LYS A 427 40.78 -24.75 8.03
N ILE A 428 41.33 -24.13 6.99
CA ILE A 428 40.95 -24.31 5.58
C ILE A 428 42.22 -24.52 4.76
N GLY A 429 42.22 -25.49 3.85
CA GLY A 429 43.36 -25.79 2.97
C GLY A 429 44.30 -26.86 3.53
N GLY A 430 45.47 -27.00 2.90
CA GLY A 430 46.43 -28.09 3.13
C GLY A 430 47.47 -27.81 4.23
N GLY A 431 48.69 -28.29 4.00
CA GLY A 431 49.85 -28.04 4.84
C GLY A 431 50.99 -27.53 3.99
N GLY A 432 51.67 -26.48 4.45
CA GLY A 432 52.77 -25.83 3.74
C GLY A 432 53.94 -25.51 4.68
N PRO A 433 55.06 -25.03 4.11
CA PRO A 433 56.34 -25.00 4.82
C PRO A 433 56.58 -23.72 5.64
N ARG A 434 55.85 -22.63 5.38
CA ARG A 434 55.96 -21.37 6.14
C ARG A 434 54.61 -21.00 6.71
N THR A 435 54.59 -20.60 7.97
CA THR A 435 53.37 -20.21 8.67
C THR A 435 53.59 -18.87 9.35
N ASP A 436 52.73 -17.91 9.04
CA ASP A 436 52.66 -16.60 9.66
C ASP A 436 51.36 -16.46 10.43
N LYS A 437 51.44 -15.78 11.58
CA LYS A 437 50.30 -15.59 12.48
C LYS A 437 50.11 -14.10 12.76
N ILE A 438 48.87 -13.66 12.63
CA ILE A 438 48.44 -12.29 12.89
C ILE A 438 47.41 -12.36 14.01
N ASP A 439 47.68 -11.67 15.11
CA ASP A 439 46.76 -11.49 16.24
C ASP A 439 46.20 -10.06 16.16
N PHE A 440 44.87 -9.91 16.14
CA PHE A 440 44.19 -8.62 16.10
C PHE A 440 43.66 -8.24 17.48
N ASP A 441 43.93 -7.02 17.90
CA ASP A 441 43.41 -6.41 19.12
C ASP A 441 41.94 -6.00 18.98
N TRP A 442 41.04 -6.98 18.79
CA TRP A 442 39.60 -6.72 18.68
C TRP A 442 39.05 -6.16 20.01
N PRO A 443 38.28 -5.05 20.01
CA PRO A 443 37.69 -4.38 18.84
C PRO A 443 38.46 -3.17 18.29
N HIS A 444 39.60 -2.83 18.87
CA HIS A 444 40.37 -1.65 18.47
C HIS A 444 41.13 -1.84 17.16
N GLU A 445 41.49 -3.08 16.80
CA GLU A 445 42.05 -3.45 15.51
C GLU A 445 41.13 -4.43 14.77
N TYR A 446 40.73 -4.07 13.55
CA TYR A 446 39.84 -4.87 12.74
C TYR A 446 40.13 -4.72 11.25
N LEU A 447 39.78 -5.76 10.49
CA LEU A 447 40.03 -5.83 9.05
C LEU A 447 39.09 -4.90 8.26
N THR A 448 39.68 -4.07 7.42
CA THR A 448 38.99 -3.08 6.58
C THR A 448 39.12 -3.39 5.09
N ALA A 449 40.18 -4.10 4.68
CA ALA A 449 40.43 -4.47 3.30
C ALA A 449 41.25 -5.76 3.17
N VAL A 450 41.14 -6.38 1.99
CA VAL A 450 41.96 -7.52 1.58
C VAL A 450 42.41 -7.33 0.13
N SER A 451 43.64 -7.69 -0.17
CA SER A 451 44.16 -7.73 -1.53
C SER A 451 45.08 -8.92 -1.71
N GLY A 452 45.42 -9.22 -2.97
CA GLY A 452 46.26 -10.35 -3.27
C GLY A 452 46.36 -10.61 -4.77
N SER A 453 46.85 -11.79 -5.11
CA SER A 453 46.87 -12.28 -6.49
C SER A 453 46.47 -13.76 -6.56
N TYR A 454 46.01 -14.18 -7.73
CA TYR A 454 45.69 -15.57 -8.01
C TYR A 454 46.19 -15.96 -9.40
N GLY A 455 46.59 -17.22 -9.56
CA GLY A 455 47.21 -17.72 -10.77
C GLY A 455 47.72 -19.15 -10.62
N THR A 456 48.48 -19.60 -11.60
CA THR A 456 49.18 -20.90 -11.52
C THR A 456 50.53 -20.73 -10.84
N ILE A 457 50.82 -21.60 -9.87
CA ILE A 457 52.12 -21.68 -9.19
C ILE A 457 53.15 -22.54 -9.94
N TYR A 458 52.73 -23.19 -11.04
CA TYR A 458 53.59 -24.06 -11.85
C TYR A 458 54.24 -23.28 -13.00
N SER A 459 55.56 -23.42 -13.13
CA SER A 459 56.39 -22.71 -14.11
C SER A 459 56.04 -23.00 -15.58
N ASN A 460 55.37 -24.12 -15.86
CA ASN A 460 54.91 -24.51 -17.19
C ASN A 460 53.59 -23.84 -17.61
N GLY A 461 53.00 -23.00 -16.74
CA GLY A 461 51.71 -22.35 -16.97
C GLY A 461 50.49 -23.31 -16.98
N LYS A 462 50.71 -24.60 -16.73
CA LYS A 462 49.70 -25.66 -16.78
C LYS A 462 49.50 -26.24 -15.39
N GLY A 463 48.63 -25.59 -14.62
CA GLY A 463 48.25 -26.02 -13.27
C GLY A 463 46.96 -25.36 -12.79
N PRO A 464 46.42 -25.80 -11.64
CA PRO A 464 45.25 -25.19 -11.03
C PRO A 464 45.51 -23.71 -10.73
N ILE A 465 44.47 -22.89 -10.91
CA ILE A 465 44.47 -21.49 -10.49
C ILE A 465 44.18 -21.47 -8.99
N VAL A 466 45.11 -20.93 -8.21
CA VAL A 466 45.03 -20.83 -6.75
C VAL A 466 45.33 -19.39 -6.33
N VAL A 467 44.97 -19.03 -5.11
CA VAL A 467 45.40 -17.78 -4.49
C VAL A 467 46.91 -17.87 -4.25
N THR A 468 47.65 -16.98 -4.90
CA THR A 468 49.13 -16.98 -4.90
C THR A 468 49.68 -16.02 -3.86
N SER A 469 48.97 -14.92 -3.58
CA SER A 469 49.30 -14.03 -2.47
C SER A 469 48.10 -13.43 -1.75
N LEU A 470 48.30 -13.05 -0.49
CA LEU A 470 47.32 -12.35 0.34
C LEU A 470 47.95 -11.23 1.16
N ARG A 471 47.20 -10.13 1.30
CA ARG A 471 47.53 -8.98 2.11
C ARG A 471 46.27 -8.52 2.84
N PHE A 472 46.41 -8.28 4.14
CA PHE A 472 45.31 -7.89 5.01
C PHE A 472 45.57 -6.48 5.53
N ILE A 473 44.57 -5.60 5.39
CA ILE A 473 44.66 -4.21 5.84
C ILE A 473 43.66 -4.05 6.98
N THR A 474 44.12 -3.51 8.11
CA THR A 474 43.29 -3.16 9.27
C THR A 474 43.13 -1.64 9.34
N ASN A 475 42.32 -1.18 10.30
CA ASN A 475 42.25 0.23 10.65
C ASN A 475 43.54 0.79 11.31
N LYS A 476 44.49 -0.08 11.72
CA LYS A 476 45.74 0.33 12.38
C LYS A 476 47.00 -0.01 11.58
N SER A 477 47.00 -1.07 10.78
CA SER A 477 48.22 -1.66 10.19
C SER A 477 47.92 -2.47 8.94
N GLU A 478 48.99 -2.92 8.28
CA GLU A 478 48.95 -3.74 7.08
C GLU A 478 49.84 -4.97 7.27
N TYR A 479 49.35 -6.14 6.84
CA TYR A 479 50.00 -7.43 7.01
C TYR A 479 50.15 -8.15 5.67
N GLY A 480 51.35 -8.68 5.40
CA GLY A 480 51.70 -9.37 4.16
C GLY A 480 52.59 -8.53 3.24
N PRO A 481 52.71 -8.88 1.94
CA PRO A 481 52.05 -10.00 1.30
C PRO A 481 52.58 -11.34 1.79
N PHE A 482 51.68 -12.30 1.98
CA PHE A 482 51.99 -13.70 2.20
C PHE A 482 51.92 -14.42 0.86
N GLY A 483 52.79 -15.40 0.61
CA GLY A 483 52.91 -16.09 -0.67
C GLY A 483 53.71 -15.31 -1.73
N SER A 484 53.40 -15.52 -3.01
CA SER A 484 54.09 -14.91 -4.15
C SER A 484 53.12 -14.08 -4.98
N GLU A 485 53.42 -12.79 -5.19
CA GLU A 485 52.57 -11.86 -5.96
C GLU A 485 52.65 -12.13 -7.48
N VAL A 486 52.19 -13.30 -7.91
CA VAL A 486 52.24 -13.79 -9.30
C VAL A 486 50.82 -14.09 -9.78
N GLY A 487 50.45 -13.55 -10.94
CA GLY A 487 49.15 -13.78 -11.58
C GLY A 487 48.27 -12.53 -11.61
N THR A 488 46.95 -12.73 -11.59
CA THR A 488 45.96 -11.65 -11.63
C THR A 488 45.76 -11.07 -10.24
N SER A 489 45.95 -9.77 -10.08
CA SER A 489 45.70 -9.08 -8.81
C SER A 489 44.21 -8.89 -8.53
N PHE A 490 43.86 -8.89 -7.26
CA PHE A 490 42.55 -8.50 -6.77
C PHE A 490 42.70 -7.61 -5.54
N SER A 491 41.72 -6.73 -5.33
CA SER A 491 41.63 -5.93 -4.12
C SER A 491 40.19 -5.58 -3.82
N LEU A 492 39.87 -5.61 -2.53
CA LEU A 492 38.72 -4.91 -1.96
C LEU A 492 39.28 -3.65 -1.29
N PRO A 493 39.00 -2.44 -1.79
CA PRO A 493 39.46 -1.21 -1.16
C PRO A 493 38.82 -1.03 0.22
N ALA A 494 39.52 -0.34 1.13
CA ALA A 494 39.01 -0.05 2.46
C ALA A 494 37.73 0.80 2.35
N MET A 495 36.61 0.24 2.81
CA MET A 495 35.32 0.93 2.81
C MET A 495 35.12 1.62 4.16
N LYS A 496 35.00 2.95 4.13
CA LYS A 496 34.82 3.76 5.35
C LYS A 496 33.56 3.29 6.10
N GLY A 497 33.72 2.96 7.38
CA GLY A 497 32.61 2.50 8.24
C GLY A 497 32.16 1.06 8.03
N CYS A 498 32.95 0.23 7.33
CA CYS A 498 32.69 -1.19 7.15
C CYS A 498 33.82 -2.05 7.74
N VAL A 499 33.50 -3.31 8.00
CA VAL A 499 34.40 -4.30 8.63
C VAL A 499 34.21 -5.66 7.99
N ILE A 500 35.32 -6.37 7.78
CA ILE A 500 35.31 -7.75 7.30
C ILE A 500 35.07 -8.67 8.49
N VAL A 501 33.94 -9.38 8.46
CA VAL A 501 33.46 -10.24 9.56
C VAL A 501 33.63 -11.73 9.27
N GLY A 502 34.12 -12.06 8.07
CA GLY A 502 34.24 -13.43 7.64
C GLY A 502 34.80 -13.57 6.24
N PHE A 503 35.06 -14.81 5.88
CA PHE A 503 35.60 -15.20 4.58
C PHE A 503 34.82 -16.39 4.03
N HIS A 504 34.77 -16.50 2.71
CA HIS A 504 34.25 -17.66 2.01
C HIS A 504 35.15 -17.97 0.84
N GLY A 505 35.06 -19.17 0.28
CA GLY A 505 35.95 -19.52 -0.83
C GLY A 505 35.88 -20.96 -1.23
N ARG A 506 36.95 -21.40 -1.89
CA ARG A 506 37.17 -22.78 -2.31
C ARG A 506 38.56 -23.23 -1.89
N SER A 507 38.71 -24.48 -1.50
CA SER A 507 40.01 -25.03 -1.12
C SER A 507 40.13 -26.53 -1.39
N ALA A 508 41.36 -26.96 -1.62
CA ALA A 508 41.81 -28.34 -1.65
C ALA A 508 43.20 -28.41 -0.98
N LEU A 509 44.24 -28.79 -1.75
CA LEU A 509 45.63 -28.72 -1.30
C LEU A 509 46.09 -27.28 -1.05
N TYR A 510 45.53 -26.33 -1.81
CA TYR A 510 45.74 -24.89 -1.70
C TYR A 510 44.41 -24.17 -1.48
N ILE A 511 44.47 -22.88 -1.19
CA ILE A 511 43.30 -22.00 -1.30
C ILE A 511 43.06 -21.70 -2.79
N ASP A 512 42.07 -22.35 -3.38
CA ASP A 512 41.71 -22.16 -4.79
C ASP A 512 41.09 -20.77 -5.03
N ALA A 513 40.21 -20.31 -4.12
CA ALA A 513 39.59 -19.00 -4.21
C ALA A 513 39.19 -18.45 -2.84
N ILE A 514 39.14 -17.12 -2.71
CA ILE A 514 38.80 -16.42 -1.47
C ILE A 514 37.92 -15.20 -1.74
N GLY A 515 36.92 -15.01 -0.90
CA GLY A 515 36.02 -13.87 -0.84
C GLY A 515 35.75 -13.49 0.61
N VAL A 516 35.07 -12.37 0.82
CA VAL A 516 34.86 -11.77 2.13
C VAL A 516 33.41 -11.48 2.40
N TYR A 517 33.06 -11.53 3.68
CA TYR A 517 31.81 -11.05 4.23
C TYR A 517 32.03 -9.69 4.90
N VAL A 518 31.28 -8.69 4.47
CA VAL A 518 31.41 -7.31 4.94
C VAL A 518 30.13 -6.88 5.66
N LYS A 519 30.27 -6.18 6.78
CA LYS A 519 29.17 -5.51 7.47
C LYS A 519 29.49 -4.04 7.72
N PRO A 520 28.48 -3.18 7.82
CA PRO A 520 28.63 -1.87 8.46
C PRO A 520 29.12 -2.03 9.91
N LEU A 521 30.11 -1.22 10.31
CA LEU A 521 30.72 -1.30 11.65
C LEU A 521 29.68 -1.02 12.76
N ASN A 522 28.70 -0.15 12.50
CA ASN A 522 27.60 0.16 13.41
C ASN A 522 26.63 -1.02 13.64
N CYS A 523 26.70 -2.08 12.83
CA CYS A 523 25.89 -3.30 12.98
C CYS A 523 26.58 -4.37 13.84
N LEU A 524 27.83 -4.14 14.26
CA LEU A 524 28.51 -5.02 15.20
C LEU A 524 28.24 -4.50 16.61
N SER A 525 27.64 -5.36 17.44
CA SER A 525 27.61 -5.16 18.88
C SER A 525 29.02 -5.37 19.40
N ILE A 526 29.85 -4.35 19.24
CA ILE A 526 31.11 -4.26 19.95
C ILE A 526 30.73 -4.04 21.41
N GLU A 527 31.06 -4.98 22.29
CA GLU A 527 31.13 -4.68 23.72
C GLU A 527 32.29 -3.69 23.91
N GLU A 528 32.08 -2.45 23.50
CA GLU A 528 32.90 -1.35 23.99
C GLU A 528 32.46 -1.15 25.44
N GLY A 529 33.33 -1.53 26.37
CA GLY A 529 33.41 -0.81 27.63
C GLY A 529 33.40 0.69 27.33
N PRO A 530 32.77 1.48 28.21
CA PRO A 530 31.90 2.58 27.88
C PRO A 530 32.38 3.38 26.67
N GLY A 531 31.77 3.09 25.52
CA GLY A 531 31.86 3.95 24.36
C GLY A 531 31.34 5.33 24.75
N VAL A 532 32.14 6.35 24.51
CA VAL A 532 31.96 7.76 24.91
C VAL A 532 30.56 8.34 24.62
N GLY A 533 29.79 7.77 23.68
CA GLY A 533 28.40 8.18 23.42
C GLY A 533 27.31 7.57 24.33
N ILE A 534 27.58 6.47 25.04
CA ILE A 534 26.66 5.89 26.03
C ILE A 534 26.89 6.54 27.39
N GLU A 535 28.15 6.84 27.76
CA GLU A 535 28.47 7.61 28.95
C GLU A 535 28.01 9.07 28.86
N GLU A 536 28.11 9.75 27.71
CA GLU A 536 27.52 11.09 27.55
C GLU A 536 25.97 11.07 27.66
N LYS A 537 25.32 10.00 27.16
CA LYS A 537 23.86 9.83 27.26
C LYS A 537 23.40 9.38 28.65
N LEU A 538 24.22 8.61 29.38
CA LEU A 538 23.98 8.20 30.77
C LEU A 538 24.34 9.32 31.76
N GLN A 539 25.38 10.12 31.52
CA GLN A 539 25.66 11.36 32.27
C GLN A 539 24.53 12.37 32.11
N CYS A 540 23.89 12.42 30.93
CA CYS A 540 22.68 13.22 30.72
C CYS A 540 21.47 12.65 31.50
N ILE A 541 21.45 11.36 31.85
CA ILE A 541 20.43 10.74 32.70
C ILE A 541 20.73 10.99 34.18
N GLU A 542 21.99 10.85 34.61
CA GLU A 542 22.42 11.11 35.99
C GLU A 542 22.26 12.60 36.37
N SER A 543 22.53 13.53 35.45
CA SER A 543 22.33 14.98 35.65
C SER A 543 20.86 15.45 35.59
N MET A 544 19.92 14.57 35.25
CA MET A 544 18.48 14.85 35.23
C MET A 544 17.71 14.16 36.36
N THR A 545 18.39 13.41 37.23
CA THR A 545 17.83 12.72 38.40
C THR A 545 18.27 13.30 39.75
N GLU A 546 18.96 14.45 39.75
CA GLU A 546 19.16 15.29 40.95
C GLU A 546 18.19 16.47 41.01
#